data_AF-A0AAV2RJ92-F1
#
_entry.id   AF-A0AAV2RJ92-F1
#
_cell.length_a   1.000
_cell.length_b   1.000
_cell.length_c   1.000
_cell.angle_alpha   90.00
_cell.angle_beta   90.00
_cell.angle_gamma   90.00
#
_symmetry.space_group_name_H-M   'P 1'
#
loop_
_entity.id
_entity.type
_entity.pdbx_description
1 polymer ?
#
loop_
_entity_poly.entity_id
_entity_poly.type
_entity_poly.pdbx_seq_one_letter_code
_entity_poly.pdbx_strand_id
1 'polypeptide(L)'
;MSEFEEMPPLEDEEDSTQGSTSQPVQNQVPVLQPEIDNAISCGNDSDQDDDGWEEMEQEEEKKCKSLFSDTFLTSISQCLNYMKNQHKFDLAAFVKQHNLDQIQYIKMVNYVRRNNPSTDELLQMQPSVWNGDENMKPMLDEDPLLMHDVEDFGCTDKADIIDTKDSESPKNVLIEELQEVVSKQKEALHRLLGETEEKEEMAKTVGEKRLEEDEGYFNSYAHFDIHLEMLSDKVRTESYRDALLKNSSQLSGKRVLDLGCGTGILSMFAAKAGADVTGIDMSEVIYHAMDIIKENKMEKSIKLCKGRLEDIDFEEKFDFIVSEWMGYFLLFEGMLDSVLYARDKHLNPGGLLLPNRCTMHICAMEDIETYEKLIKFWDNVYEFKMSCMRKEVIKEASTVVVKSENIITSSGEIADFNLMTISPADTEFTKEFNLKSLRDGQITAFVGYFDTFFDMENPIQFSTGPHVTPTHWKQTVFYLPEPFKVKEGQVVEGVISVRRKYREVRSLDVSITIEGTKHSYLVE
;
A
#
# COMPACT_ATOMS: atom_id res chain seq x y z
N MET A 1 -52.71 42.25 -64.95
CA MET A 1 -51.65 41.43 -65.54
C MET A 1 -50.83 40.92 -64.36
N SER A 2 -51.41 39.98 -63.60
CA SER A 2 -51.43 38.52 -63.84
C SER A 2 -50.07 37.91 -63.48
N GLU A 3 -49.93 36.91 -62.62
CA GLU A 3 -50.84 36.23 -61.70
C GLU A 3 -49.93 35.32 -60.85
N PHE A 4 -50.28 35.15 -59.58
CA PHE A 4 -49.79 34.08 -58.70
C PHE A 4 -50.19 32.72 -59.28
N GLU A 5 -49.42 31.67 -58.99
CA GLU A 5 -50.04 30.38 -58.65
C GLU A 5 -49.09 29.49 -57.81
N GLU A 6 -49.53 29.25 -56.58
CA GLU A 6 -49.11 28.22 -55.64
C GLU A 6 -49.89 26.91 -55.90
N MET A 7 -49.26 25.77 -55.57
CA MET A 7 -49.86 24.50 -55.09
C MET A 7 -50.70 23.66 -56.09
N PRO A 8 -50.76 22.31 -55.99
CA PRO A 8 -51.13 21.57 -54.77
C PRO A 8 -50.43 20.21 -54.50
N PRO A 9 -50.68 19.58 -53.33
CA PRO A 9 -50.38 18.19 -53.01
C PRO A 9 -51.62 17.27 -53.25
N LEU A 10 -51.40 15.99 -53.56
CA LEU A 10 -52.39 14.90 -53.60
C LEU A 10 -51.61 13.59 -53.32
N GLU A 11 -51.75 12.90 -52.19
CA GLU A 11 -52.86 12.02 -51.71
C GLU A 11 -53.23 10.87 -52.66
N ASP A 12 -52.85 9.66 -52.21
CA ASP A 12 -53.49 8.33 -52.21
C ASP A 12 -54.47 7.89 -53.31
N GLU A 13 -54.27 6.67 -53.85
CA GLU A 13 -55.31 5.64 -53.82
C GLU A 13 -54.78 4.20 -54.12
N GLU A 14 -55.55 3.25 -53.60
CA GLU A 14 -55.30 1.85 -53.23
C GLU A 14 -55.49 0.81 -54.37
N ASP A 15 -54.96 -0.41 -54.17
CA ASP A 15 -55.65 -1.74 -54.13
C ASP A 15 -54.56 -2.85 -54.10
N SER A 16 -54.61 -3.99 -53.39
CA SER A 16 -55.73 -4.81 -52.94
C SER A 16 -55.33 -5.88 -51.89
N THR A 17 -56.12 -5.95 -50.81
CA THR A 17 -56.69 -7.14 -50.13
C THR A 17 -55.88 -8.23 -49.37
N GLN A 18 -56.32 -8.41 -48.09
CA GLN A 18 -56.39 -9.61 -47.21
C GLN A 18 -55.08 -10.10 -46.55
N GLY A 19 -54.89 -10.21 -45.22
CA GLY A 19 -55.78 -10.45 -44.07
C GLY A 19 -55.41 -11.82 -43.45
N SER A 20 -54.58 -11.92 -42.40
CA SER A 20 -55.06 -12.28 -41.04
C SER A 20 -53.98 -12.13 -39.94
N THR A 21 -54.40 -11.49 -38.83
CA THR A 21 -54.09 -11.66 -37.37
C THR A 21 -53.06 -12.74 -36.94
N SER A 22 -52.13 -12.56 -35.98
CA SER A 22 -52.22 -11.95 -34.63
C SER A 22 -50.84 -11.82 -33.93
N GLN A 23 -50.54 -10.62 -33.38
CA GLN A 23 -49.83 -10.20 -32.13
C GLN A 23 -48.61 -10.92 -31.50
N PRO A 24 -47.78 -10.20 -30.68
CA PRO A 24 -46.31 -10.29 -30.67
C PRO A 24 -45.71 -11.15 -29.57
N VAL A 25 -44.52 -11.72 -29.84
CA VAL A 25 -43.72 -12.49 -28.90
C VAL A 25 -42.88 -11.56 -28.01
N GLN A 26 -43.16 -11.55 -26.71
CA GLN A 26 -42.27 -11.05 -25.66
C GLN A 26 -41.21 -12.12 -25.34
N ASN A 27 -39.94 -11.74 -25.37
CA ASN A 27 -38.85 -12.57 -24.85
C ASN A 27 -38.75 -12.37 -23.32
N GLN A 28 -39.18 -13.38 -22.57
CA GLN A 28 -38.80 -13.61 -21.17
C GLN A 28 -37.95 -14.88 -21.11
N VAL A 29 -36.83 -14.83 -20.37
CA VAL A 29 -35.94 -15.97 -20.08
C VAL A 29 -36.21 -16.41 -18.63
N PRO A 30 -36.25 -17.72 -18.32
CA PRO A 30 -37.07 -18.25 -17.22
C PRO A 30 -36.33 -18.43 -15.90
N VAL A 31 -37.09 -18.28 -14.81
CA VAL A 31 -36.77 -18.68 -13.43
C VAL A 31 -37.09 -20.17 -13.28
N LEU A 32 -36.15 -20.96 -12.78
CA LEU A 32 -36.34 -22.38 -12.43
C LEU A 32 -36.53 -22.54 -10.93
N GLN A 33 -37.71 -23.01 -10.53
CA GLN A 33 -37.97 -23.70 -9.25
C GLN A 33 -38.07 -25.19 -9.52
N PRO A 34 -37.56 -26.07 -8.63
CA PRO A 34 -37.98 -27.47 -8.59
C PRO A 34 -39.03 -27.70 -7.51
N GLU A 35 -40.08 -28.41 -7.90
CA GLU A 35 -41.16 -28.93 -7.06
C GLU A 35 -40.69 -30.12 -6.19
N ILE A 36 -41.40 -30.29 -5.07
CA ILE A 36 -41.33 -31.39 -4.10
C ILE A 36 -42.46 -32.38 -4.40
N ASP A 37 -42.17 -33.68 -4.34
CA ASP A 37 -43.04 -34.80 -3.95
C ASP A 37 -42.25 -36.12 -4.20
N ASN A 38 -42.27 -37.21 -3.43
CA ASN A 38 -43.13 -37.63 -2.32
C ASN A 38 -42.43 -38.77 -1.53
N ALA A 39 -42.83 -38.87 -0.26
CA ALA A 39 -42.66 -39.89 0.80
C ALA A 39 -42.14 -41.33 0.48
N ILE A 40 -41.42 -41.93 1.46
CA ILE A 40 -41.84 -43.12 2.27
C ILE A 40 -40.86 -43.38 3.44
N SER A 41 -41.39 -43.18 4.66
CA SER A 41 -41.36 -43.99 5.90
C SER A 41 -40.24 -45.00 6.28
N CYS A 42 -39.77 -44.81 7.53
CA CYS A 42 -39.54 -45.77 8.64
C CYS A 42 -38.30 -46.69 8.70
N GLY A 43 -37.50 -46.50 9.78
CA GLY A 43 -37.17 -47.58 10.72
C GLY A 43 -35.70 -48.02 10.86
N ASN A 44 -35.13 -47.70 12.03
CA ASN A 44 -34.03 -48.34 12.79
C ASN A 44 -33.25 -49.52 12.15
N ASP A 45 -31.92 -49.48 12.14
CA ASP A 45 -31.03 -49.99 13.22
C ASP A 45 -29.54 -49.87 12.80
N SER A 46 -28.70 -49.67 13.82
CA SER A 46 -27.26 -49.96 13.94
C SER A 46 -26.39 -50.20 12.68
N ASP A 47 -25.32 -49.41 12.51
CA ASP A 47 -23.94 -49.84 12.81
C ASP A 47 -22.91 -48.76 12.44
N GLN A 48 -21.77 -48.89 13.11
CA GLN A 48 -20.56 -48.06 13.07
C GLN A 48 -19.89 -48.01 11.69
N ASP A 49 -19.15 -46.92 11.45
CA ASP A 49 -17.91 -46.75 10.66
C ASP A 49 -17.84 -45.23 10.31
N ASP A 50 -17.20 -44.39 11.13
CA ASP A 50 -15.75 -44.09 11.14
C ASP A 50 -15.21 -43.73 9.75
N ASP A 51 -14.97 -42.43 9.54
CA ASP A 51 -14.02 -41.88 8.57
C ASP A 51 -13.78 -40.40 8.96
N GLY A 52 -13.06 -40.23 10.06
CA GLY A 52 -12.37 -38.99 10.39
C GLY A 52 -11.22 -38.76 9.41
N TRP A 53 -11.24 -37.61 8.73
CA TRP A 53 -10.06 -37.12 8.02
C TRP A 53 -9.08 -36.57 9.07
N GLU A 54 -8.19 -37.43 9.56
CA GLU A 54 -6.99 -37.03 10.28
C GLU A 54 -5.97 -36.48 9.28
N GLU A 55 -5.88 -35.15 9.14
CA GLU A 55 -4.62 -34.52 8.71
C GLU A 55 -3.77 -34.33 9.96
N MET A 56 -2.86 -35.29 10.18
CA MET A 56 -1.76 -35.16 11.12
C MET A 56 -0.75 -34.13 10.60
N GLU A 57 -0.84 -32.88 11.03
CA GLU A 57 0.33 -32.00 11.01
C GLU A 57 1.13 -32.24 12.30
N GLN A 58 1.88 -33.34 12.31
CA GLN A 58 3.15 -33.33 13.04
C GLN A 58 4.07 -32.40 12.24
N GLU A 59 4.54 -31.29 12.84
CA GLU A 59 5.70 -30.56 12.31
C GLU A 59 6.90 -31.53 12.32
N GLU A 60 7.02 -32.34 11.26
CA GLU A 60 8.28 -32.99 10.96
C GLU A 60 9.28 -31.87 10.63
N GLU A 61 10.29 -31.69 11.48
CA GLU A 61 11.46 -30.86 11.17
C GLU A 61 12.02 -31.30 9.80
N LYS A 62 11.70 -30.55 8.75
CA LYS A 62 12.06 -30.91 7.37
C LYS A 62 13.58 -30.93 7.25
N LYS A 63 14.14 -32.12 7.06
CA LYS A 63 15.58 -32.32 6.96
C LYS A 63 16.15 -31.56 5.75
N CYS A 64 17.14 -30.71 5.97
CA CYS A 64 17.77 -29.89 4.96
C CYS A 64 19.07 -30.56 4.45
N LYS A 65 19.18 -30.82 3.14
CA LYS A 65 20.39 -31.39 2.54
C LYS A 65 21.47 -30.32 2.34
N SER A 66 22.72 -30.57 2.71
CA SER A 66 23.87 -29.69 2.39
C SER A 66 24.05 -29.53 0.87
N LEU A 67 24.41 -28.35 0.37
CA LEU A 67 24.64 -28.12 -1.07
C LEU A 67 25.79 -28.95 -1.65
N PHE A 68 26.81 -29.23 -0.84
CA PHE A 68 28.08 -29.82 -1.30
C PHE A 68 28.36 -31.22 -0.76
N SER A 69 27.37 -31.86 -0.12
CA SER A 69 27.47 -33.25 0.34
C SER A 69 26.11 -33.93 0.45
N ASP A 70 26.12 -35.26 0.59
CA ASP A 70 24.90 -36.05 0.81
C ASP A 70 24.41 -36.03 2.28
N THR A 71 24.89 -35.06 3.08
CA THR A 71 24.52 -34.93 4.49
C THR A 71 23.20 -34.19 4.64
N PHE A 72 22.29 -34.73 5.45
CA PHE A 72 21.03 -34.10 5.82
C PHE A 72 21.10 -33.60 7.27
N LEU A 73 20.66 -32.36 7.49
CA LEU A 73 20.66 -31.65 8.77
C LEU A 73 19.21 -31.43 9.23
N THR A 74 18.98 -31.27 10.53
CA THR A 74 17.61 -31.18 11.05
C THR A 74 16.97 -29.80 10.85
N SER A 75 17.76 -28.77 10.50
CA SER A 75 17.25 -27.44 10.18
C SER A 75 18.10 -26.71 9.14
N ILE A 76 17.54 -25.65 8.54
CA ILE A 76 18.28 -24.79 7.62
C ILE A 76 19.46 -24.11 8.33
N SER A 77 19.25 -23.58 9.54
CA SER A 77 20.33 -22.95 10.33
C SER A 77 21.51 -23.90 10.60
N GLN A 78 21.22 -25.18 10.86
CA GLN A 78 22.28 -26.20 10.97
C GLN A 78 22.95 -26.49 9.62
N CYS A 79 22.20 -26.53 8.53
CA CYS A 79 22.74 -26.69 7.17
C CYS A 79 23.69 -25.54 6.78
N LEU A 80 23.30 -24.29 7.06
CA LEU A 80 24.13 -23.10 6.83
C LEU A 80 25.44 -23.17 7.62
N ASN A 81 25.35 -23.47 8.92
CA ASN A 81 26.52 -23.65 9.78
C ASN A 81 27.41 -24.82 9.33
N TYR A 82 26.81 -25.92 8.87
CA TYR A 82 27.54 -27.07 8.36
C TYR A 82 28.33 -26.71 7.09
N MET A 83 27.71 -26.01 6.12
CA MET A 83 28.40 -25.54 4.91
C MET A 83 29.55 -24.58 5.23
N LYS A 84 29.34 -23.67 6.17
CA LYS A 84 30.38 -22.72 6.61
C LYS A 84 31.58 -23.43 7.25
N ASN A 85 31.34 -24.41 8.11
CA ASN A 85 32.40 -25.07 8.86
C ASN A 85 33.09 -26.21 8.10
N GLN A 86 32.34 -27.04 7.38
CA GLN A 86 32.85 -28.24 6.70
C GLN A 86 33.26 -27.96 5.25
N HIS A 87 32.51 -27.12 4.56
CA HIS A 87 32.76 -26.79 3.14
C HIS A 87 33.43 -25.43 2.97
N LYS A 88 33.66 -24.67 4.05
CA LYS A 88 34.21 -23.30 4.01
C LYS A 88 33.41 -22.36 3.09
N PHE A 89 32.12 -22.64 2.93
CA PHE A 89 31.21 -21.87 2.09
C PHE A 89 30.17 -21.17 2.97
N ASP A 90 30.23 -19.85 3.01
CA ASP A 90 29.23 -19.02 3.69
C ASP A 90 28.18 -18.58 2.67
N LEU A 91 27.03 -19.28 2.66
CA LEU A 91 25.96 -19.04 1.68
C LEU A 91 25.38 -17.63 1.80
N ALA A 92 25.20 -17.12 3.03
CA ALA A 92 24.71 -15.77 3.27
C ALA A 92 25.69 -14.72 2.71
N ALA A 93 26.99 -14.89 2.97
CA ALA A 93 28.02 -14.00 2.43
C ALA A 93 28.08 -14.05 0.90
N PHE A 94 27.92 -15.23 0.30
CA PHE A 94 27.91 -15.41 -1.15
C PHE A 94 26.73 -14.71 -1.82
N VAL A 95 25.52 -14.89 -1.29
CA VAL A 95 24.30 -14.23 -1.76
C VAL A 95 24.45 -12.71 -1.73
N LYS A 96 24.98 -12.17 -0.62
CA LYS A 96 25.23 -10.74 -0.46
C LYS A 96 26.33 -10.23 -1.39
N GLN A 97 27.42 -10.98 -1.56
CA GLN A 97 28.54 -10.59 -2.42
C GLN A 97 28.13 -10.50 -3.90
N HIS A 98 27.22 -11.37 -4.35
CA HIS A 98 26.75 -11.41 -5.73
C HIS A 98 25.42 -10.68 -5.95
N ASN A 99 24.86 -10.04 -4.92
CA ASN A 99 23.58 -9.32 -4.95
C ASN A 99 22.45 -10.15 -5.56
N LEU A 100 22.30 -11.40 -5.12
CA LEU A 100 21.30 -12.31 -5.67
C LEU A 100 19.90 -11.97 -5.14
N ASP A 101 18.94 -11.78 -6.03
CA ASP A 101 17.52 -11.78 -5.68
C ASP A 101 17.01 -13.22 -5.39
N GLN A 102 15.77 -13.35 -4.89
CA GLN A 102 15.18 -14.65 -4.53
C GLN A 102 15.17 -15.63 -5.72
N ILE A 103 14.93 -15.15 -6.95
CA ILE A 103 14.87 -15.99 -8.15
C ILE A 103 16.27 -16.46 -8.55
N GLN A 104 17.25 -15.57 -8.52
CA GLN A 104 18.65 -15.87 -8.80
C GLN A 104 19.25 -16.82 -7.76
N TYR A 105 18.87 -16.67 -6.49
CA TYR A 105 19.21 -17.60 -5.41
C TYR A 105 18.64 -19.00 -5.67
N ILE A 106 17.35 -19.12 -5.99
CA ILE A 106 16.70 -20.40 -6.35
C ILE A 106 17.41 -21.06 -7.53
N LYS A 107 17.71 -20.28 -8.58
CA LYS A 107 18.43 -20.78 -9.76
C LYS A 107 19.85 -21.26 -9.40
N MET A 108 20.55 -20.55 -8.52
CA MET A 108 21.89 -20.93 -8.05
C MET A 108 21.84 -22.25 -7.27
N VAL A 109 20.89 -22.40 -6.33
CA VAL A 109 20.72 -23.65 -5.57
C VAL A 109 20.47 -24.82 -6.52
N ASN A 110 19.54 -24.69 -7.46
CA ASN A 110 19.25 -25.74 -8.44
C ASN A 110 20.43 -26.05 -9.36
N TYR A 111 21.20 -25.03 -9.76
CA TYR A 111 22.42 -25.21 -10.55
C TYR A 111 23.46 -26.03 -9.79
N VAL A 112 23.70 -25.72 -8.51
CA VAL A 112 24.65 -26.44 -7.66
C VAL A 112 24.20 -27.89 -7.48
N ARG A 113 22.90 -28.13 -7.21
CA ARG A 113 22.34 -29.48 -7.12
C ARG A 113 22.54 -30.30 -8.39
N ARG A 114 22.41 -29.66 -9.56
CA ARG A 114 22.50 -30.34 -10.86
C ARG A 114 23.94 -30.63 -11.30
N ASN A 115 24.83 -29.67 -11.12
CA ASN A 115 26.18 -29.71 -11.69
C ASN A 115 27.24 -30.13 -10.65
N ASN A 116 26.88 -30.12 -9.37
CA ASN A 116 27.74 -30.47 -8.24
C ASN A 116 29.15 -29.83 -8.31
N PRO A 117 29.24 -28.49 -8.52
CA PRO A 117 30.52 -27.80 -8.53
C PRO A 117 31.18 -27.88 -7.16
N SER A 118 32.51 -27.89 -7.13
CA SER A 118 33.25 -27.69 -5.89
C SER A 118 33.06 -26.28 -5.35
N THR A 119 33.28 -26.09 -4.06
CA THR A 119 33.16 -24.77 -3.42
C THR A 119 34.06 -23.73 -4.09
N ASP A 120 35.30 -24.08 -4.44
CA ASP A 120 36.26 -23.18 -5.08
C ASP A 120 35.82 -22.78 -6.49
N GLU A 121 35.16 -23.68 -7.23
CA GLU A 121 34.58 -23.39 -8.54
C GLU A 121 33.41 -22.43 -8.42
N LEU A 122 32.47 -22.68 -7.48
CA LEU A 122 31.31 -21.82 -7.30
C LEU A 122 31.69 -20.40 -6.86
N LEU A 123 32.66 -20.26 -5.96
CA LEU A 123 33.17 -18.96 -5.49
C LEU A 123 33.78 -18.09 -6.62
N GLN A 124 34.16 -18.69 -7.75
CA GLN A 124 34.73 -17.99 -8.91
C GLN A 124 33.70 -17.72 -10.01
N MET A 125 32.50 -18.31 -9.92
CA MET A 125 31.46 -18.15 -10.93
C MET A 125 30.69 -16.83 -10.77
N GLN A 126 30.04 -16.41 -11.86
CA GLN A 126 29.20 -15.21 -11.91
C GLN A 126 27.74 -15.60 -12.14
N PRO A 127 26.75 -14.76 -11.75
CA PRO A 127 25.32 -15.08 -11.87
C PRO A 127 24.86 -15.51 -13.26
N SER A 128 25.50 -15.02 -14.32
CA SER A 128 25.24 -15.42 -15.71
C SER A 128 25.36 -16.94 -15.96
N VAL A 129 26.10 -17.67 -15.12
CA VAL A 129 26.34 -19.12 -15.27
C VAL A 129 25.10 -19.95 -14.92
N TRP A 130 24.28 -19.51 -13.97
CA TRP A 130 23.09 -20.24 -13.51
C TRP A 130 21.76 -19.58 -13.88
N ASN A 131 21.77 -18.46 -14.60
CA ASN A 131 20.56 -17.73 -14.98
C ASN A 131 19.66 -18.41 -16.02
N GLY A 132 20.08 -19.55 -16.60
CA GLY A 132 19.28 -20.31 -17.55
C GLY A 132 17.95 -20.82 -16.98
N ASP A 133 16.91 -20.86 -17.83
CA ASP A 133 15.55 -21.27 -17.45
C ASP A 133 15.49 -22.73 -17.00
N GLU A 134 16.46 -23.56 -17.40
CA GLU A 134 16.59 -24.92 -16.94
C GLU A 134 16.77 -25.01 -15.41
N ASN A 135 17.24 -23.95 -14.74
CA ASN A 135 17.46 -23.92 -13.29
C ASN A 135 16.23 -23.43 -12.50
N MET A 136 15.10 -23.16 -13.17
CA MET A 136 13.82 -22.86 -12.52
C MET A 136 13.08 -24.12 -12.04
N LYS A 137 13.56 -25.32 -12.38
CA LYS A 137 12.95 -26.57 -11.95
C LYS A 137 13.71 -27.15 -10.75
N PRO A 138 13.04 -27.42 -9.62
CA PRO A 138 13.67 -28.00 -8.44
C PRO A 138 14.30 -29.36 -8.78
N MET A 139 15.51 -29.60 -8.26
CA MET A 139 16.19 -30.90 -8.39
C MET A 139 15.86 -31.86 -7.25
N LEU A 140 15.38 -31.34 -6.12
CA LEU A 140 14.91 -32.10 -4.98
C LEU A 140 13.47 -31.68 -4.69
N ASP A 141 12.60 -32.67 -4.51
CA ASP A 141 11.23 -32.41 -4.07
C ASP A 141 11.27 -31.82 -2.65
N GLU A 142 10.59 -30.69 -2.46
CA GLU A 142 10.53 -29.94 -1.20
C GLU A 142 11.88 -29.50 -0.61
N ASP A 143 12.86 -29.09 -1.43
CA ASP A 143 14.16 -28.60 -0.92
C ASP A 143 13.99 -27.39 0.03
N PRO A 144 14.30 -27.53 1.33
CA PRO A 144 14.14 -26.43 2.29
C PRO A 144 14.97 -25.19 1.96
N LEU A 145 16.08 -25.34 1.23
CA LEU A 145 16.88 -24.18 0.81
C LEU A 145 16.16 -23.34 -0.26
N LEU A 146 15.29 -23.93 -1.07
CA LEU A 146 14.51 -23.17 -2.07
C LEU A 146 13.37 -22.36 -1.44
N MET A 147 12.95 -22.74 -0.23
CA MET A 147 11.90 -22.08 0.54
C MET A 147 12.46 -21.03 1.52
N HIS A 148 13.78 -20.93 1.66
CA HIS A 148 14.43 -19.94 2.52
C HIS A 148 14.44 -18.57 1.83
N ASP A 149 14.02 -17.53 2.54
CA ASP A 149 14.06 -16.16 2.05
C ASP A 149 15.50 -15.61 2.09
N VAL A 150 15.95 -14.96 1.02
CA VAL A 150 17.24 -14.30 0.96
C VAL A 150 17.33 -13.16 2.01
N GLU A 151 16.22 -12.54 2.37
CA GLU A 151 16.18 -11.47 3.37
C GLU A 151 16.47 -11.97 4.80
N ASP A 152 16.20 -13.25 5.09
CA ASP A 152 16.37 -13.85 6.41
C ASP A 152 17.83 -14.17 6.76
N PHE A 153 18.76 -14.10 5.81
CA PHE A 153 20.19 -14.36 6.04
C PHE A 153 20.83 -13.39 7.06
N GLY A 154 20.16 -12.30 7.43
CA GLY A 154 20.60 -11.32 8.45
C GLY A 154 20.10 -11.56 9.88
N CYS A 155 19.22 -12.54 10.12
CA CYS A 155 18.52 -12.71 11.39
C CYS A 155 18.98 -13.96 12.16
N THR A 156 20.27 -14.09 12.49
CA THR A 156 20.76 -15.22 13.32
C THR A 156 21.74 -14.80 14.41
N ASP A 157 21.24 -14.10 15.42
CA ASP A 157 21.90 -13.96 16.73
C ASP A 157 20.88 -14.14 17.87
N LYS A 158 20.28 -15.33 17.95
CA LYS A 158 19.72 -15.88 19.20
C LYS A 158 19.98 -17.38 19.22
N ALA A 159 21.19 -17.76 19.61
CA ALA A 159 21.49 -19.14 19.94
C ALA A 159 20.86 -19.51 21.30
N ASP A 160 20.17 -20.64 21.30
CA ASP A 160 19.46 -21.26 22.42
C ASP A 160 20.34 -21.46 23.67
N ILE A 161 19.85 -21.00 24.83
CA ILE A 161 20.36 -21.40 26.13
C ILE A 161 19.58 -22.63 26.56
N ILE A 162 20.18 -23.81 26.38
CA ILE A 162 19.70 -25.07 26.94
C ILE A 162 20.02 -25.08 28.44
N ASP A 163 18.95 -25.11 29.25
CA ASP A 163 19.01 -25.33 30.69
C ASP A 163 19.45 -26.78 30.98
N THR A 164 20.60 -26.96 31.63
CA THR A 164 20.95 -28.23 32.26
C THR A 164 21.49 -27.96 33.66
N LYS A 165 20.86 -28.60 34.63
CA LYS A 165 21.21 -28.58 36.05
C LYS A 165 22.51 -29.34 36.34
N ASP A 166 23.13 -28.91 37.44
CA ASP A 166 24.14 -29.55 38.29
C ASP A 166 25.63 -29.49 37.88
N SER A 167 26.39 -28.60 38.54
CA SER A 167 27.43 -28.93 39.54
C SER A 167 28.40 -27.74 39.81
N GLU A 168 28.99 -27.74 41.00
CA GLU A 168 29.64 -26.62 41.69
C GLU A 168 30.99 -26.11 41.11
N SER A 169 31.10 -24.79 40.88
CA SER A 169 32.29 -23.89 40.95
C SER A 169 33.58 -24.21 40.12
N PRO A 170 34.49 -23.25 39.79
CA PRO A 170 34.63 -21.87 40.25
C PRO A 170 34.54 -20.80 39.13
N LYS A 171 33.57 -19.87 39.23
CA LYS A 171 33.21 -18.90 38.17
C LYS A 171 33.91 -17.54 38.19
N ASN A 172 34.92 -17.31 39.04
CA ASN A 172 35.41 -15.93 39.23
C ASN A 172 36.63 -15.51 38.41
N VAL A 173 37.34 -16.43 37.74
CA VAL A 173 38.52 -16.06 36.92
C VAL A 173 38.16 -15.83 35.46
N LEU A 174 37.16 -16.54 34.93
CA LEU A 174 36.78 -16.47 33.51
C LEU A 174 36.01 -15.17 33.15
N ILE A 175 35.31 -14.57 34.12
CA ILE A 175 34.51 -13.34 33.89
C ILE A 175 35.43 -12.13 33.70
N GLU A 176 36.53 -12.03 34.44
CA GLU A 176 37.48 -10.92 34.29
C GLU A 176 38.21 -10.99 32.94
N GLU A 177 38.63 -12.18 32.51
CA GLU A 177 39.26 -12.37 31.18
C GLU A 177 38.27 -12.08 30.04
N LEU A 178 37.00 -12.49 30.17
CA LEU A 178 35.95 -12.18 29.19
C LEU A 178 35.64 -10.68 29.12
N GLN A 179 35.61 -9.98 30.26
CA GLN A 179 35.40 -8.54 30.30
C GLN A 179 36.56 -7.78 29.63
N GLU A 180 37.80 -8.24 29.81
CA GLU A 180 38.96 -7.63 29.18
C GLU A 180 38.98 -7.84 27.66
N VAL A 181 38.56 -9.03 27.19
CA VAL A 181 38.43 -9.33 25.75
C VAL A 181 37.31 -8.50 25.11
N VAL A 182 36.15 -8.36 25.77
CA VAL A 182 35.05 -7.51 25.28
C VAL A 182 35.45 -6.04 25.24
N SER A 183 36.21 -5.56 26.23
CA SER A 183 36.71 -4.18 26.23
C SER A 183 37.70 -3.94 25.09
N LYS A 184 38.63 -4.87 24.85
CA LYS A 184 39.59 -4.79 23.72
C LYS A 184 38.89 -4.90 22.37
N GLN A 185 37.83 -5.72 22.25
CA GLN A 185 37.01 -5.80 21.04
C GLN A 185 36.20 -4.52 20.80
N LYS A 186 35.64 -3.89 21.84
CA LYS A 186 34.98 -2.57 21.73
C LYS A 186 35.94 -1.48 21.30
N GLU A 187 37.16 -1.45 21.82
CA GLU A 187 38.17 -0.48 21.41
C GLU A 187 38.74 -0.76 20.01
N ALA A 188 38.79 -2.02 19.58
CA ALA A 188 39.15 -2.39 18.21
C ALA A 188 38.05 -2.00 17.22
N LEU A 189 36.79 -2.20 17.59
CA LEU A 189 35.62 -1.75 16.82
C LEU A 189 35.58 -0.22 16.72
N HIS A 190 35.86 0.50 17.81
CA HIS A 190 35.96 1.96 17.78
C HIS A 190 37.14 2.50 16.95
N ARG A 191 38.23 1.73 16.81
CA ARG A 191 39.37 2.07 15.94
C ARG A 191 39.15 1.71 14.47
N LEU A 192 38.43 0.62 14.19
CA LEU A 192 38.00 0.25 12.84
C LEU A 192 36.90 1.19 12.32
N LEU A 193 36.07 1.71 13.22
CA LEU A 193 35.16 2.85 12.98
C LEU A 193 35.89 4.21 13.05
N GLY A 194 37.22 4.21 12.92
CA GLY A 194 38.03 5.42 12.88
C GLY A 194 37.65 6.32 11.70
N GLU A 195 37.05 7.46 12.04
CA GLU A 195 37.03 8.69 11.25
C GLU A 195 36.39 8.61 9.86
N THR A 196 35.14 8.14 9.82
CA THR A 196 34.10 8.84 9.07
C THR A 196 32.93 9.07 10.01
N GLU A 197 33.02 10.11 10.84
CA GLU A 197 31.82 10.87 11.20
C GLU A 197 31.36 11.63 9.94
N GLU A 198 30.98 10.90 8.88
CA GLU A 198 29.92 11.40 8.03
C GLU A 198 28.67 11.27 8.90
N LYS A 199 28.24 12.40 9.48
CA LYS A 199 26.85 12.53 9.87
C LYS A 199 26.07 12.21 8.60
N GLU A 200 25.49 11.02 8.50
CA GLU A 200 24.43 10.78 7.53
C GLU A 200 23.34 11.81 7.86
N GLU A 201 23.32 12.89 7.07
CA GLU A 201 22.25 13.86 7.10
C GLU A 201 21.01 13.13 6.61
N MET A 202 20.15 12.73 7.55
CA MET A 202 18.92 12.02 7.25
C MET A 202 17.94 12.93 6.53
N ALA A 203 17.35 12.42 5.45
CA ALA A 203 16.32 13.12 4.69
C ALA A 203 15.16 13.52 5.62
N LYS A 204 14.81 14.81 5.62
CA LYS A 204 13.67 15.38 6.36
C LYS A 204 12.40 15.42 5.50
N THR A 205 12.58 15.37 4.19
CA THR A 205 11.52 15.40 3.18
C THR A 205 11.78 14.34 2.12
N VAL A 206 10.75 13.91 1.39
CA VAL A 206 10.94 12.91 0.31
C VAL A 206 11.83 13.46 -0.82
N GLY A 207 11.85 14.78 -1.01
CA GLY A 207 12.73 15.44 -1.98
C GLY A 207 14.22 15.24 -1.70
N GLU A 208 14.61 15.00 -0.44
CA GLU A 208 16.01 14.79 -0.02
C GLU A 208 16.47 13.33 -0.13
N LYS A 209 15.55 12.38 -0.40
CA LYS A 209 15.90 10.96 -0.54
C LYS A 209 16.68 10.68 -1.83
N ARG A 210 17.58 9.70 -1.76
CA ARG A 210 18.27 9.18 -2.94
C ARG A 210 17.32 8.36 -3.81
N LEU A 211 17.62 8.26 -5.10
CA LEU A 211 16.79 7.54 -6.05
C LEU A 211 16.64 6.06 -5.69
N GLU A 212 17.73 5.42 -5.28
CA GLU A 212 17.75 4.01 -4.92
C GLU A 212 16.88 3.70 -3.70
N GLU A 213 16.72 4.68 -2.79
CA GLU A 213 15.91 4.56 -1.57
C GLU A 213 14.40 4.72 -1.82
N ASP A 214 14.02 5.14 -3.03
CA ASP A 214 12.63 5.36 -3.46
C ASP A 214 12.22 4.45 -4.64
N GLU A 215 13.09 3.55 -5.10
CA GLU A 215 12.77 2.63 -6.20
C GLU A 215 11.52 1.79 -5.90
N GLY A 216 11.39 1.25 -4.68
CA GLY A 216 10.21 0.46 -4.29
C GLY A 216 8.89 1.25 -4.42
N TYR A 217 8.92 2.53 -4.06
CA TYR A 217 7.78 3.43 -4.23
C TYR A 217 7.46 3.66 -5.71
N PHE A 218 8.45 4.02 -6.54
CA PHE A 218 8.16 4.28 -7.96
C PHE A 218 7.77 3.02 -8.74
N ASN A 219 8.33 1.86 -8.37
CA ASN A 219 8.02 0.58 -9.00
C ASN A 219 6.59 0.12 -8.71
N SER A 220 6.02 0.42 -7.53
CA SER A 220 4.62 0.09 -7.25
C SER A 220 3.66 0.79 -8.23
N TYR A 221 3.99 2.03 -8.63
CA TYR A 221 3.26 2.81 -9.62
C TYR A 221 3.56 2.43 -11.08
N ALA A 222 4.44 1.47 -11.36
CA ALA A 222 4.65 0.95 -12.72
C ALA A 222 3.60 -0.12 -13.10
N HIS A 223 2.98 -0.75 -12.11
CA HIS A 223 1.99 -1.80 -12.33
C HIS A 223 0.63 -1.25 -12.75
N PHE A 224 -0.07 -1.92 -13.68
CA PHE A 224 -1.35 -1.42 -14.20
C PHE A 224 -2.49 -1.47 -13.16
N ASP A 225 -2.41 -2.35 -12.16
CA ASP A 225 -3.46 -2.58 -11.17
C ASP A 225 -3.78 -1.31 -10.34
N ILE A 226 -2.74 -0.60 -9.90
CA ILE A 226 -2.92 0.65 -9.13
C ILE A 226 -3.58 1.73 -10.01
N HIS A 227 -3.21 1.82 -11.29
CA HIS A 227 -3.83 2.76 -12.22
C HIS A 227 -5.28 2.41 -12.53
N LEU A 228 -5.62 1.11 -12.59
CA LEU A 228 -7.00 0.66 -12.75
C LEU A 228 -7.84 1.04 -11.53
N GLU A 229 -7.36 0.83 -10.31
CA GLU A 229 -8.06 1.23 -9.08
C GLU A 229 -8.28 2.75 -9.06
N MET A 230 -7.20 3.51 -9.30
CA MET A 230 -7.22 4.97 -9.37
C MET A 230 -8.17 5.53 -10.44
N LEU A 231 -8.19 4.96 -11.65
CA LEU A 231 -9.07 5.40 -12.74
C LEU A 231 -10.53 4.95 -12.56
N SER A 232 -10.75 3.83 -11.87
CA SER A 232 -12.09 3.33 -11.54
C SER A 232 -12.76 4.12 -10.42
N ASP A 233 -11.97 4.82 -9.59
CA ASP A 233 -12.47 5.79 -8.64
C ASP A 233 -13.04 7.03 -9.37
N LYS A 234 -14.36 7.00 -9.55
CA LYS A 234 -15.11 8.09 -10.18
C LYS A 234 -15.11 9.35 -9.34
N VAL A 235 -15.24 9.24 -8.01
CA VAL A 235 -15.29 10.43 -7.14
C VAL A 235 -13.99 11.22 -7.29
N ARG A 236 -12.85 10.54 -7.23
CA ARG A 236 -11.54 11.14 -7.52
C ARG A 236 -11.50 11.73 -8.92
N THR A 237 -11.64 10.89 -9.94
CA THR A 237 -11.32 11.26 -11.32
C THR A 237 -12.28 12.31 -11.88
N GLU A 238 -13.57 12.21 -11.55
CA GLU A 238 -14.57 13.18 -12.00
C GLU A 238 -14.46 14.52 -11.26
N SER A 239 -14.01 14.54 -10.00
CA SER A 239 -13.78 15.80 -9.28
C SER A 239 -12.65 16.62 -9.92
N TYR A 240 -11.53 15.99 -10.25
CA TYR A 240 -10.45 16.67 -11.00
C TYR A 240 -10.91 17.09 -12.40
N ARG A 241 -11.60 16.20 -13.13
CA ARG A 241 -12.19 16.54 -14.44
C ARG A 241 -13.05 17.79 -14.34
N ASP A 242 -13.97 17.81 -13.39
CA ASP A 242 -14.93 18.89 -13.21
C ASP A 242 -14.23 20.17 -12.77
N ALA A 243 -13.24 20.10 -11.87
CA ALA A 243 -12.45 21.25 -11.46
C ALA A 243 -11.74 21.91 -12.66
N LEU A 244 -11.15 21.11 -13.55
CA LEU A 244 -10.43 21.61 -14.73
C LEU A 244 -11.39 22.10 -15.83
N LEU A 245 -12.41 21.30 -16.18
CA LEU A 245 -13.30 21.61 -17.32
C LEU A 245 -14.32 22.71 -17.00
N LYS A 246 -14.91 22.73 -15.80
CA LYS A 246 -15.87 23.78 -15.41
C LYS A 246 -15.19 25.13 -15.22
N ASN A 247 -13.88 25.15 -14.95
CA ASN A 247 -13.07 26.37 -14.86
C ASN A 247 -12.22 26.63 -16.11
N SER A 248 -12.58 26.07 -17.27
CA SER A 248 -11.82 26.21 -18.51
C SER A 248 -11.56 27.66 -18.95
N SER A 249 -12.44 28.61 -18.59
CA SER A 249 -12.20 30.05 -18.79
C SER A 249 -10.93 30.55 -18.10
N GLN A 250 -10.57 29.97 -16.95
CA GLN A 250 -9.36 30.32 -16.21
C GLN A 250 -8.11 29.60 -16.75
N LEU A 251 -8.27 28.40 -17.33
CA LEU A 251 -7.16 27.56 -17.83
C LEU A 251 -6.81 27.78 -19.31
N SER A 252 -7.71 28.32 -20.12
CA SER A 252 -7.49 28.42 -21.57
C SER A 252 -6.27 29.31 -21.89
N GLY A 253 -5.32 28.76 -22.66
CA GLY A 253 -4.07 29.42 -23.01
C GLY A 253 -3.06 29.55 -21.86
N LYS A 254 -3.27 28.85 -20.74
CA LYS A 254 -2.39 28.83 -19.58
C LYS A 254 -1.47 27.64 -19.58
N ARG A 255 -0.34 27.78 -18.88
CA ARG A 255 0.62 26.69 -18.69
C ARG A 255 0.26 25.91 -17.43
N VAL A 256 0.04 24.60 -17.57
CA VAL A 256 -0.31 23.69 -16.47
C VAL A 256 0.80 22.66 -16.29
N LEU A 257 1.23 22.46 -15.06
CA LEU A 257 2.07 21.32 -14.68
C LEU A 257 1.19 20.23 -14.05
N ASP A 258 1.24 19.02 -14.59
CA ASP A 258 0.65 17.81 -14.00
C ASP A 258 1.76 17.01 -13.31
N LEU A 259 1.83 17.08 -11.98
CA LEU A 259 2.89 16.47 -11.17
C LEU A 259 2.45 15.08 -10.67
N GLY A 260 3.17 14.04 -11.07
CA GLY A 260 2.77 12.65 -10.89
C GLY A 260 1.66 12.29 -11.87
N CYS A 261 1.90 12.54 -13.16
CA CYS A 261 0.84 12.47 -14.17
C CYS A 261 0.32 11.04 -14.41
N GLY A 262 1.05 10.00 -13.98
CA GLY A 262 0.69 8.61 -14.17
C GLY A 262 0.38 8.31 -15.62
N THR A 263 -0.85 7.85 -15.88
CA THR A 263 -1.39 7.58 -17.23
C THR A 263 -1.69 8.82 -18.08
N GLY A 264 -1.52 10.03 -17.53
CA GLY A 264 -1.77 11.31 -18.21
C GLY A 264 -3.23 11.75 -18.22
N ILE A 265 -4.11 11.14 -17.41
CA ILE A 265 -5.55 11.45 -17.40
C ILE A 265 -5.85 12.90 -17.02
N LEU A 266 -5.15 13.44 -16.01
CA LEU A 266 -5.33 14.84 -15.59
C LEU A 266 -4.78 15.81 -16.62
N SER A 267 -3.63 15.48 -17.20
CA SER A 267 -3.07 16.19 -18.35
C SER A 267 -4.07 16.30 -19.51
N MET A 268 -4.78 15.22 -19.85
CA MET A 268 -5.81 15.24 -20.90
C MET A 268 -7.00 16.13 -20.53
N PHE A 269 -7.44 16.16 -19.27
CA PHE A 269 -8.50 17.07 -18.85
C PHE A 269 -8.07 18.54 -18.92
N ALA A 270 -6.85 18.86 -18.47
CA ALA A 270 -6.30 20.22 -18.53
C ALA A 270 -6.14 20.70 -19.98
N ALA A 271 -5.60 19.86 -20.87
CA ALA A 271 -5.49 20.19 -22.29
C ALA A 271 -6.86 20.34 -22.97
N LYS A 272 -7.87 19.53 -22.57
CA LYS A 272 -9.25 19.69 -23.04
C LYS A 272 -9.92 20.97 -22.54
N ALA A 273 -9.48 21.50 -21.39
CA ALA A 273 -9.84 22.84 -20.91
C ALA A 273 -9.10 23.97 -21.68
N GLY A 274 -8.22 23.62 -22.62
CA GLY A 274 -7.50 24.57 -23.48
C GLY A 274 -6.15 25.02 -22.94
N ALA A 275 -5.58 24.32 -21.94
CA ALA A 275 -4.25 24.60 -21.42
C ALA A 275 -3.13 23.99 -22.28
N ASP A 276 -1.93 24.54 -22.14
CA ASP A 276 -0.67 23.91 -22.55
C ASP A 276 -0.07 23.17 -21.35
N VAL A 277 0.10 21.86 -21.46
CA VAL A 277 0.35 20.98 -20.31
C VAL A 277 1.73 20.36 -20.39
N THR A 278 2.44 20.40 -19.27
CA THR A 278 3.61 19.57 -19.01
C THR A 278 3.27 18.54 -17.94
N GLY A 279 3.34 17.25 -18.27
CA GLY A 279 3.18 16.17 -17.30
C GLY A 279 4.52 15.57 -16.90
N ILE A 280 4.74 15.34 -15.60
CA ILE A 280 5.94 14.70 -15.07
C ILE A 280 5.54 13.46 -14.29
N ASP A 281 6.24 12.36 -14.54
CA ASP A 281 6.17 11.16 -13.71
C ASP A 281 7.51 10.45 -13.72
N MET A 282 7.89 9.83 -12.59
CA MET A 282 9.13 9.07 -12.49
C MET A 282 8.95 7.61 -12.93
N SER A 283 7.75 7.06 -12.74
CA SER A 283 7.43 5.68 -13.04
C SER A 283 7.47 5.39 -14.55
N GLU A 284 7.77 4.14 -14.90
CA GLU A 284 7.76 3.63 -16.27
C GLU A 284 6.38 3.73 -16.95
N VAL A 285 5.29 3.91 -16.17
CA VAL A 285 3.94 4.15 -16.71
C VAL A 285 3.89 5.34 -17.68
N ILE A 286 4.81 6.30 -17.55
CA ILE A 286 4.85 7.48 -18.41
C ILE A 286 5.03 7.13 -19.90
N TYR A 287 5.68 6.01 -20.22
CA TYR A 287 5.81 5.56 -21.61
C TYR A 287 4.45 5.14 -22.18
N HIS A 288 3.61 4.49 -21.37
CA HIS A 288 2.23 4.22 -21.75
C HIS A 288 1.39 5.50 -21.82
N ALA A 289 1.63 6.47 -20.93
CA ALA A 289 0.99 7.78 -21.02
C ALA A 289 1.31 8.47 -22.36
N MET A 290 2.55 8.40 -22.86
CA MET A 290 2.91 8.93 -24.17
C MET A 290 2.10 8.30 -25.30
N ASP A 291 1.93 6.97 -25.28
CA ASP A 291 1.10 6.26 -26.25
C ASP A 291 -0.38 6.67 -26.16
N ILE A 292 -0.92 6.80 -24.94
CA ILE A 292 -2.30 7.25 -24.69
C ILE A 292 -2.51 8.67 -25.23
N ILE A 293 -1.60 9.61 -24.96
CA ILE A 293 -1.68 10.99 -25.45
C ILE A 293 -1.66 11.04 -26.98
N LYS A 294 -0.83 10.20 -27.59
CA LYS A 294 -0.74 10.08 -29.05
C LYS A 294 -2.00 9.48 -29.66
N GLU A 295 -2.56 8.43 -29.06
CA GLU A 295 -3.81 7.80 -29.50
C GLU A 295 -4.98 8.81 -29.47
N ASN A 296 -5.01 9.68 -28.47
CA ASN A 296 -6.00 10.76 -28.33
C ASN A 296 -5.65 12.03 -29.12
N LYS A 297 -4.54 12.04 -29.87
CA LYS A 297 -4.09 13.16 -30.73
C LYS A 297 -3.86 14.46 -29.97
N MET A 298 -3.36 14.37 -28.74
CA MET A 298 -3.16 15.51 -27.84
C MET A 298 -1.68 15.94 -27.70
N GLU A 299 -0.76 15.34 -28.47
CA GLU A 299 0.70 15.60 -28.44
C GLU A 299 1.10 17.06 -28.66
N LYS A 300 0.23 17.87 -29.28
CA LYS A 300 0.48 19.30 -29.50
C LYS A 300 0.25 20.16 -28.26
N SER A 301 -0.55 19.69 -27.31
CA SER A 301 -0.96 20.43 -26.11
C SER A 301 -0.43 19.81 -24.83
N ILE A 302 0.17 18.62 -24.92
CA ILE A 302 0.67 17.86 -23.77
C ILE A 302 2.09 17.38 -24.08
N LYS A 303 3.04 17.80 -23.25
CA LYS A 303 4.42 17.31 -23.24
C LYS A 303 4.63 16.49 -21.97
N LEU A 304 5.06 15.24 -22.10
CA LEU A 304 5.38 14.38 -20.96
C LEU A 304 6.90 14.29 -20.76
N CYS A 305 7.33 14.26 -19.50
CA CYS A 305 8.73 14.19 -19.11
C CYS A 305 8.93 13.16 -18.01
N LYS A 306 9.78 12.15 -18.28
CA LYS A 306 10.14 11.15 -17.28
C LYS A 306 11.17 11.73 -16.32
N GLY A 307 10.92 11.64 -15.02
CA GLY A 307 11.88 12.05 -14.00
C GLY A 307 11.23 12.53 -12.71
N ARG A 308 12.07 12.83 -11.73
CA ARG A 308 11.67 13.57 -10.54
C ARG A 308 11.59 15.05 -10.85
N LEU A 309 10.61 15.72 -10.25
CA LEU A 309 10.47 17.17 -10.39
C LEU A 309 11.72 17.90 -9.88
N GLU A 310 12.31 17.44 -8.78
CA GLU A 310 13.45 18.08 -8.14
C GLU A 310 14.69 18.15 -9.05
N ASP A 311 14.81 17.20 -9.98
CA ASP A 311 15.92 17.07 -10.93
C ASP A 311 15.69 17.81 -12.26
N ILE A 312 14.51 18.41 -12.45
CA ILE A 312 14.14 19.10 -13.69
C ILE A 312 14.15 20.61 -13.46
N ASP A 313 14.83 21.34 -14.34
CA ASP A 313 14.77 22.80 -14.38
C ASP A 313 13.90 23.27 -15.53
N PHE A 314 12.90 24.09 -15.22
CA PHE A 314 11.96 24.64 -16.19
C PHE A 314 12.34 26.08 -16.51
N GLU A 315 12.55 26.39 -17.79
CA GLU A 315 12.86 27.75 -18.24
C GLU A 315 11.73 28.74 -17.90
N GLU A 316 10.48 28.28 -17.96
CA GLU A 316 9.30 29.08 -17.68
C GLU A 316 8.44 28.42 -16.60
N LYS A 317 7.84 29.24 -15.73
CA LYS A 317 6.93 28.83 -14.64
C LYS A 317 5.47 28.66 -15.06
N PHE A 318 4.73 27.85 -14.30
CA PHE A 318 3.35 27.45 -14.60
C PHE A 318 2.32 28.37 -13.94
N ASP A 319 1.17 28.55 -14.60
CA ASP A 319 0.04 29.28 -14.05
C ASP A 319 -0.79 28.39 -13.11
N PHE A 320 -0.81 27.09 -13.38
CA PHE A 320 -1.45 26.09 -12.54
C PHE A 320 -0.54 24.89 -12.34
N ILE A 321 -0.59 24.32 -11.15
CA ILE A 321 -0.05 22.99 -10.87
C ILE A 321 -1.24 22.14 -10.48
N VAL A 322 -1.42 21.00 -11.14
CA VAL A 322 -2.38 19.97 -10.76
C VAL A 322 -1.61 18.74 -10.32
N SER A 323 -2.02 18.12 -9.22
CA SER A 323 -1.39 16.90 -8.73
C SER A 323 -2.38 16.12 -7.89
N GLU A 324 -2.44 14.82 -8.15
CA GLU A 324 -3.10 13.87 -7.27
C GLU A 324 -2.01 13.28 -6.37
N TRP A 325 -1.86 13.89 -5.19
CA TRP A 325 -0.75 13.62 -4.26
C TRP A 325 -1.19 12.94 -2.97
N MET A 326 -2.50 12.77 -2.78
CA MET A 326 -3.07 12.42 -1.48
C MET A 326 -2.82 10.94 -1.21
N GLY A 327 -2.16 10.63 -0.09
CA GLY A 327 -2.01 9.26 0.39
C GLY A 327 -3.14 8.84 1.31
N TYR A 328 -3.05 7.61 1.83
CA TYR A 328 -3.87 7.19 2.96
C TYR A 328 -3.72 8.13 4.15
N PHE A 329 -4.80 8.37 4.89
CA PHE A 329 -4.83 9.39 5.94
C PHE A 329 -4.29 10.75 5.47
N LEU A 330 -4.49 11.09 4.18
CA LEU A 330 -4.01 12.28 3.44
C LEU A 330 -2.49 12.38 3.26
N LEU A 331 -1.71 12.16 4.33
CA LEU A 331 -0.29 12.50 4.40
C LEU A 331 0.65 11.29 4.20
N PHE A 332 0.13 10.07 4.13
CA PHE A 332 0.93 8.89 3.83
C PHE A 332 1.60 9.01 2.45
N GLU A 333 2.71 8.31 2.24
CA GLU A 333 3.60 8.38 1.06
C GLU A 333 4.37 9.69 0.86
N GLY A 334 3.93 10.80 1.45
CA GLY A 334 4.71 12.04 1.56
C GLY A 334 4.83 12.87 0.28
N MET A 335 4.08 12.58 -0.79
CA MET A 335 4.17 13.29 -2.07
C MET A 335 3.86 14.79 -1.98
N LEU A 336 3.17 15.22 -0.92
CA LEU A 336 2.93 16.63 -0.63
C LEU A 336 4.21 17.47 -0.62
N ASP A 337 5.36 16.93 -0.19
CA ASP A 337 6.62 17.69 -0.22
C ASP A 337 7.02 18.12 -1.62
N SER A 338 6.92 17.21 -2.60
CA SER A 338 7.22 17.50 -4.00
C SER A 338 6.21 18.49 -4.58
N VAL A 339 4.94 18.42 -4.15
CA VAL A 339 3.92 19.40 -4.52
C VAL A 339 4.23 20.80 -3.98
N LEU A 340 4.66 20.90 -2.72
CA LEU A 340 5.06 22.17 -2.11
C LEU A 340 6.34 22.73 -2.75
N TYR A 341 7.30 21.86 -3.08
CA TYR A 341 8.47 22.25 -3.87
C TYR A 341 8.08 22.78 -5.25
N ALA A 342 7.12 22.14 -5.93
CA ALA A 342 6.57 22.59 -7.21
C ALA A 342 5.95 23.98 -7.10
N ARG A 343 5.12 24.19 -6.08
CA ARG A 343 4.49 25.48 -5.78
C ARG A 343 5.54 26.57 -5.60
N ASP A 344 6.53 26.34 -4.76
CA ASP A 344 7.49 27.36 -4.36
C ASP A 344 8.46 27.72 -5.49
N LYS A 345 8.90 26.73 -6.27
CA LYS A 345 9.89 26.92 -7.34
C LYS A 345 9.26 27.24 -8.69
N HIS A 346 8.19 26.54 -9.06
CA HIS A 346 7.71 26.48 -10.43
C HIS A 346 6.35 27.15 -10.67
N LEU A 347 5.63 27.61 -9.63
CA LEU A 347 4.38 28.35 -9.81
C LEU A 347 4.62 29.85 -10.02
N ASN A 348 3.87 30.44 -10.95
CA ASN A 348 3.84 31.89 -11.16
C ASN A 348 3.20 32.61 -9.96
N PRO A 349 3.60 33.86 -9.66
CA PRO A 349 2.84 34.72 -8.75
C PRO A 349 1.38 34.84 -9.19
N GLY A 350 0.45 34.50 -8.31
CA GLY A 350 -0.99 34.48 -8.60
C GLY A 350 -1.48 33.21 -9.31
N GLY A 351 -0.61 32.22 -9.55
CA GLY A 351 -1.00 30.89 -9.99
C GLY A 351 -1.68 30.08 -8.88
N LEU A 352 -2.29 28.95 -9.25
CA LEU A 352 -3.01 28.07 -8.32
C LEU A 352 -2.48 26.64 -8.35
N LEU A 353 -2.30 26.05 -7.16
CA LEU A 353 -2.13 24.62 -6.98
C LEU A 353 -3.52 23.97 -6.88
N LEU A 354 -3.73 22.81 -7.52
CA LEU A 354 -5.01 22.11 -7.59
C LEU A 354 -4.83 20.64 -7.15
N PRO A 355 -5.54 20.20 -6.09
CA PRO A 355 -6.39 20.98 -5.19
C PRO A 355 -5.61 22.07 -4.43
N ASN A 356 -6.28 23.08 -3.88
CA ASN A 356 -5.63 24.16 -3.11
C ASN A 356 -5.90 24.09 -1.61
N ARG A 357 -6.84 23.26 -1.16
CA ARG A 357 -7.12 23.05 0.25
C ARG A 357 -7.54 21.62 0.53
N CYS A 358 -7.08 21.08 1.65
CA CYS A 358 -7.49 19.77 2.17
C CYS A 358 -7.75 19.87 3.68
N THR A 359 -8.76 19.17 4.18
CA THR A 359 -9.03 19.06 5.62
C THR A 359 -8.95 17.61 6.06
N MET A 360 -8.42 17.34 7.25
CA MET A 360 -8.43 16.03 7.86
C MET A 360 -9.44 15.99 9.00
N HIS A 361 -10.12 14.86 9.14
CA HIS A 361 -11.16 14.67 10.15
C HIS A 361 -10.98 13.35 10.89
N ILE A 362 -11.51 13.31 12.11
CA ILE A 362 -11.58 12.11 12.93
C ILE A 362 -13.02 11.91 13.44
N CYS A 363 -13.48 10.67 13.44
CA CYS A 363 -14.67 10.23 14.15
C CYS A 363 -14.40 8.89 14.85
N ALA A 364 -15.41 8.33 15.50
CA ALA A 364 -15.33 7.05 16.20
C ALA A 364 -16.45 6.11 15.78
N MET A 365 -16.10 4.82 15.70
CA MET A 365 -16.99 3.75 15.25
C MET A 365 -17.22 2.69 16.33
N GLU A 366 -18.34 1.97 16.20
CA GLU A 366 -18.64 0.71 16.85
C GLU A 366 -18.72 -0.39 15.77
N ASP A 367 -17.79 -1.35 15.84
CA ASP A 367 -17.84 -2.57 15.04
C ASP A 367 -17.31 -3.74 15.87
N ILE A 368 -18.19 -4.30 16.70
CA ILE A 368 -17.86 -5.39 17.62
C ILE A 368 -17.53 -6.68 16.87
N GLU A 369 -18.20 -6.95 15.75
CA GLU A 369 -17.97 -8.17 14.97
C GLU A 369 -16.56 -8.18 14.37
N THR A 370 -16.17 -7.09 13.72
CA THR A 370 -14.82 -6.96 13.16
C THR A 370 -13.77 -6.91 14.27
N TYR A 371 -14.06 -6.25 15.41
CA TYR A 371 -13.17 -6.23 16.57
C TYR A 371 -12.92 -7.63 17.14
N GLU A 372 -13.96 -8.46 17.28
CA GLU A 372 -13.81 -9.85 17.73
C GLU A 372 -12.95 -10.67 16.77
N LYS A 373 -13.16 -10.52 15.46
CA LYS A 373 -12.44 -11.26 14.40
C LYS A 373 -10.98 -10.85 14.21
N LEU A 374 -10.67 -9.56 14.38
CA LEU A 374 -9.32 -9.04 14.12
C LEU A 374 -8.49 -8.92 15.39
N ILE A 375 -9.10 -8.45 16.49
CA ILE A 375 -8.38 -8.12 17.71
C ILE A 375 -8.48 -9.23 18.75
N LYS A 376 -9.70 -9.70 19.07
CA LYS A 376 -9.85 -10.75 20.11
C LYS A 376 -9.61 -12.17 19.62
N PHE A 377 -9.56 -12.40 18.31
CA PHE A 377 -9.17 -13.68 17.73
C PHE A 377 -7.89 -14.23 18.39
N TRP A 378 -6.91 -13.36 18.63
CA TRP A 378 -5.63 -13.71 19.26
C TRP A 378 -5.72 -14.15 20.73
N ASP A 379 -6.83 -13.87 21.43
CA ASP A 379 -7.00 -14.32 22.81
C ASP A 379 -7.18 -15.85 22.88
N ASN A 380 -7.71 -16.46 21.82
CA ASN A 380 -7.93 -17.90 21.72
C ASN A 380 -7.92 -18.35 20.24
N VAL A 381 -6.76 -18.80 19.78
CA VAL A 381 -6.53 -19.36 18.43
C VAL A 381 -6.47 -20.88 18.58
N TYR A 382 -7.58 -21.56 18.32
CA TYR A 382 -7.72 -23.02 18.48
C TYR A 382 -7.26 -23.54 19.86
N GLU A 383 -7.77 -22.93 20.94
CA GLU A 383 -7.42 -23.21 22.35
C GLU A 383 -6.02 -22.72 22.78
N PHE A 384 -5.23 -22.17 21.85
CA PHE A 384 -3.94 -21.57 22.15
C PHE A 384 -4.05 -20.05 22.37
N LYS A 385 -3.43 -19.56 23.44
CA LYS A 385 -3.42 -18.13 23.75
C LYS A 385 -2.30 -17.43 22.99
N MET A 386 -2.65 -16.65 21.98
CA MET A 386 -1.71 -15.86 21.15
C MET A 386 -1.83 -14.34 21.41
N SER A 387 -2.33 -13.95 22.59
CA SER A 387 -2.67 -12.55 22.92
C SER A 387 -1.51 -11.55 22.81
N CYS A 388 -0.24 -12.02 22.77
CA CYS A 388 0.91 -11.16 22.50
C CYS A 388 0.85 -10.50 21.11
N MET A 389 0.18 -11.13 20.14
CA MET A 389 0.02 -10.61 18.78
C MET A 389 -0.91 -9.40 18.71
N ARG A 390 -1.84 -9.23 19.67
CA ARG A 390 -2.77 -8.08 19.71
C ARG A 390 -2.05 -6.74 19.64
N LYS A 391 -0.90 -6.64 20.30
CA LYS A 391 -0.15 -5.39 20.36
C LYS A 391 0.36 -4.96 18.99
N GLU A 392 0.86 -5.90 18.19
CA GLU A 392 1.37 -5.60 16.85
C GLU A 392 0.21 -5.31 15.88
N VAL A 393 -0.87 -6.10 15.93
CA VAL A 393 -2.06 -5.88 15.09
C VAL A 393 -2.73 -4.53 15.36
N ILE A 394 -2.79 -4.09 16.62
CA ILE A 394 -3.39 -2.79 16.98
C ILE A 394 -2.47 -1.62 16.63
N LYS A 395 -1.16 -1.85 16.59
CA LYS A 395 -0.18 -0.83 16.27
C LYS A 395 -0.26 -0.42 14.80
N GLU A 396 -0.72 -1.29 13.91
CA GLU A 396 -0.90 -0.95 12.49
C GLU A 396 -2.30 -0.38 12.25
N ALA A 397 -2.35 0.81 11.63
CA ALA A 397 -3.62 1.38 11.19
C ALA A 397 -4.14 0.61 9.97
N SER A 398 -5.44 0.33 9.93
CA SER A 398 -6.05 -0.42 8.82
C SER A 398 -6.70 0.52 7.81
N THR A 399 -6.51 0.28 6.51
CA THR A 399 -7.19 1.03 5.45
C THR A 399 -8.38 0.25 4.89
N VAL A 400 -9.59 0.59 5.33
CA VAL A 400 -10.81 -0.14 5.02
C VAL A 400 -12.00 0.78 4.75
N VAL A 401 -12.98 0.30 4.00
CA VAL A 401 -14.26 1.02 3.83
C VAL A 401 -15.07 0.84 5.11
N VAL A 402 -15.26 1.93 5.85
CA VAL A 402 -16.08 1.96 7.06
C VAL A 402 -17.52 2.25 6.68
N LYS A 403 -18.42 1.38 7.12
CA LYS A 403 -19.85 1.54 6.91
C LYS A 403 -20.38 2.71 7.74
N SER A 404 -21.17 3.59 7.11
CA SER A 404 -21.72 4.79 7.75
C SER A 404 -22.51 4.49 9.04
N GLU A 405 -23.18 3.33 9.10
CA GLU A 405 -23.97 2.87 10.24
C GLU A 405 -23.14 2.46 11.46
N ASN A 406 -21.84 2.20 11.27
CA ASN A 406 -20.90 1.89 12.34
C ASN A 406 -20.38 3.18 13.01
N ILE A 407 -20.53 4.36 12.39
CA ILE A 407 -20.11 5.62 12.99
C ILE A 407 -21.10 6.02 14.09
N ILE A 408 -20.60 6.19 15.32
CA ILE A 408 -21.43 6.48 16.50
C ILE A 408 -21.18 7.85 17.12
N THR A 409 -20.35 8.68 16.49
CA THR A 409 -20.01 10.02 16.97
C THR A 409 -20.09 11.07 15.86
N SER A 410 -20.16 12.35 16.24
CA SER A 410 -19.87 13.45 15.33
C SER A 410 -18.42 13.39 14.85
N SER A 411 -18.12 14.03 13.73
CA SER A 411 -16.74 14.21 13.26
C SER A 411 -16.12 15.46 13.85
N GLY A 412 -14.81 15.42 14.08
CA GLY A 412 -13.99 16.57 14.49
C GLY A 412 -12.88 16.83 13.47
N GLU A 413 -12.70 18.09 13.09
CA GLU A 413 -11.61 18.51 12.21
C GLU A 413 -10.29 18.52 12.97
N ILE A 414 -9.29 17.82 12.43
CA ILE A 414 -7.96 17.68 13.04
C ILE A 414 -6.86 18.46 12.30
N ALA A 415 -7.09 18.82 11.03
CA ALA A 415 -6.23 19.72 10.27
C ALA A 415 -6.98 20.42 9.14
N ASP A 416 -6.56 21.64 8.80
CA ASP A 416 -7.03 22.42 7.64
C ASP A 416 -5.79 23.00 6.93
N PHE A 417 -5.46 22.42 5.78
CA PHE A 417 -4.28 22.74 5.02
C PHE A 417 -4.63 23.62 3.83
N ASN A 418 -4.26 24.91 3.90
CA ASN A 418 -4.23 25.78 2.74
C ASN A 418 -2.92 25.57 1.97
N LEU A 419 -2.98 24.76 0.91
CA LEU A 419 -1.81 24.32 0.15
C LEU A 419 -1.08 25.46 -0.56
N MET A 420 -1.68 26.64 -0.67
CA MET A 420 -1.01 27.84 -1.18
C MET A 420 -0.02 28.44 -0.17
N THR A 421 -0.10 28.06 1.11
CA THR A 421 0.64 28.70 2.21
C THR A 421 1.35 27.74 3.16
N ILE A 422 0.94 26.47 3.23
CA ILE A 422 1.54 25.52 4.17
C ILE A 422 3.02 25.27 3.84
N SER A 423 3.78 24.87 4.85
CA SER A 423 5.13 24.32 4.76
C SER A 423 5.14 22.82 5.09
N PRO A 424 6.20 22.07 4.73
CA PRO A 424 6.33 20.68 5.12
C PRO A 424 6.26 20.46 6.64
N ALA A 425 6.72 21.42 7.44
CA ALA A 425 6.68 21.36 8.91
C ALA A 425 5.24 21.37 9.46
N ASP A 426 4.29 21.97 8.73
CA ASP A 426 2.88 22.01 9.16
C ASP A 426 2.18 20.64 9.02
N THR A 427 2.80 19.69 8.30
CA THR A 427 2.29 18.31 8.18
C THR A 427 2.54 17.47 9.44
N GLU A 428 3.36 17.96 10.37
CA GLU A 428 3.53 17.39 11.70
C GLU A 428 2.80 18.24 12.75
N PHE A 429 1.70 17.72 13.27
CA PHE A 429 0.83 18.50 14.14
C PHE A 429 0.32 17.72 15.35
N THR A 430 -0.17 18.46 16.33
CA THR A 430 -0.91 17.94 17.48
C THR A 430 -2.16 18.78 17.66
N LYS A 431 -3.32 18.12 17.75
CA LYS A 431 -4.63 18.77 17.76
C LYS A 431 -5.57 18.11 18.75
N GLU A 432 -6.26 18.93 19.52
CA GLU A 432 -7.38 18.50 20.37
C GLU A 432 -8.64 18.30 19.51
N PHE A 433 -9.40 17.24 19.81
CA PHE A 433 -10.68 16.96 19.17
C PHE A 433 -11.76 16.65 20.20
N ASN A 434 -13.00 16.90 19.82
CA ASN A 434 -14.19 16.63 20.62
C ASN A 434 -15.23 15.91 19.75
N LEU A 435 -15.59 14.67 20.12
CA LEU A 435 -16.54 13.85 19.38
C LEU A 435 -17.79 13.63 20.22
N LYS A 436 -18.93 14.16 19.80
CA LYS A 436 -20.20 13.96 20.49
C LYS A 436 -20.79 12.61 20.08
N SER A 437 -21.05 11.73 21.05
CA SER A 437 -21.75 10.47 20.80
C SER A 437 -23.17 10.72 20.31
N LEU A 438 -23.53 10.08 19.20
CA LEU A 438 -24.83 10.20 18.54
C LEU A 438 -25.84 9.18 19.06
N ARG A 439 -25.36 8.12 19.71
CA ARG A 439 -26.17 7.09 20.37
C ARG A 439 -25.38 6.45 21.51
N ASP A 440 -26.06 5.66 22.33
CA ASP A 440 -25.40 4.73 23.26
C ASP A 440 -24.64 3.67 22.46
N GLY A 441 -23.43 3.31 22.89
CA GLY A 441 -22.62 2.30 22.21
C GLY A 441 -21.25 2.08 22.86
N GLN A 442 -20.40 1.35 22.16
CA GLN A 442 -19.03 1.07 22.54
C GLN A 442 -18.07 1.43 21.39
N ILE A 443 -17.16 2.36 21.65
CA ILE A 443 -16.16 2.77 20.66
C ILE A 443 -15.11 1.68 20.56
N THR A 444 -14.98 1.07 19.38
CA THR A 444 -13.98 0.04 19.07
C THR A 444 -12.75 0.60 18.36
N ALA A 445 -12.89 1.73 17.65
CA ALA A 445 -11.82 2.38 16.93
C ALA A 445 -12.12 3.86 16.66
N PHE A 446 -11.05 4.62 16.38
CA PHE A 446 -11.15 5.91 15.71
C PHE A 446 -10.99 5.75 14.20
N VAL A 447 -11.62 6.63 13.43
CA VAL A 447 -11.64 6.60 11.97
C VAL A 447 -11.18 7.96 11.45
N GLY A 448 -10.09 7.96 10.68
CA GLY A 448 -9.53 9.11 9.99
C GLY A 448 -9.95 9.15 8.53
N TYR A 449 -10.31 10.34 8.05
CA TYR A 449 -10.60 10.60 6.64
C TYR A 449 -10.25 12.05 6.28
N PHE A 450 -10.38 12.42 5.02
CA PHE A 450 -10.08 13.78 4.55
C PHE A 450 -11.06 14.28 3.50
N ASP A 451 -11.13 15.60 3.35
CA ASP A 451 -11.86 16.28 2.29
C ASP A 451 -10.87 17.11 1.46
N THR A 452 -11.17 17.26 0.18
CA THR A 452 -10.35 17.96 -0.81
C THR A 452 -11.18 19.03 -1.52
N PHE A 453 -10.60 20.22 -1.67
CA PHE A 453 -11.27 21.39 -2.21
C PHE A 453 -10.45 22.01 -3.35
N PHE A 454 -11.17 22.39 -4.40
CA PHE A 454 -10.70 23.16 -5.54
C PHE A 454 -11.36 24.53 -5.48
N ASP A 455 -10.82 25.43 -4.66
CA ASP A 455 -11.32 26.79 -4.46
C ASP A 455 -10.99 27.65 -5.68
N MET A 456 -11.74 27.46 -6.77
CA MET A 456 -11.70 28.19 -8.04
C MET A 456 -12.97 29.04 -8.22
N GLU A 457 -13.17 29.65 -9.39
CA GLU A 457 -14.40 30.41 -9.68
C GLU A 457 -15.65 29.52 -9.56
N ASN A 458 -15.57 28.30 -10.10
CA ASN A 458 -16.56 27.24 -9.90
C ASN A 458 -15.95 26.20 -8.95
N PRO A 459 -16.23 26.30 -7.64
CA PRO A 459 -15.61 25.43 -6.65
C PRO A 459 -16.08 23.98 -6.79
N ILE A 460 -15.15 23.06 -6.64
CA ILE A 460 -15.40 21.61 -6.61
C ILE A 460 -14.81 21.06 -5.32
N GLN A 461 -15.45 20.04 -4.74
CA GLN A 461 -14.94 19.36 -3.56
C GLN A 461 -15.36 17.89 -3.58
N PHE A 462 -14.59 17.05 -2.91
CA PHE A 462 -14.99 15.69 -2.58
C PHE A 462 -14.50 15.30 -1.19
N SER A 463 -15.13 14.27 -0.63
CA SER A 463 -14.83 13.73 0.69
C SER A 463 -14.45 12.25 0.57
N THR A 464 -13.58 11.78 1.46
CA THR A 464 -13.32 10.35 1.69
C THR A 464 -14.01 9.86 2.96
N GLY A 465 -14.95 10.63 3.50
CA GLY A 465 -15.65 10.29 4.73
C GLY A 465 -16.55 9.05 4.61
N PRO A 466 -16.85 8.36 5.72
CA PRO A 466 -17.66 7.14 5.73
C PRO A 466 -19.13 7.36 5.36
N HIS A 467 -19.58 8.61 5.27
CA HIS A 467 -20.97 8.99 4.93
C HIS A 467 -21.19 9.27 3.44
N VAL A 468 -20.14 9.19 2.62
CA VAL A 468 -20.21 9.44 1.17
C VAL A 468 -19.83 8.19 0.37
N THR A 469 -19.90 8.28 -0.97
CA THR A 469 -19.48 7.19 -1.85
C THR A 469 -18.02 6.81 -1.57
N PRO A 470 -17.70 5.52 -1.34
CA PRO A 470 -16.33 5.09 -1.10
C PRO A 470 -15.38 5.45 -2.24
N THR A 471 -14.20 5.90 -1.87
CA THR A 471 -13.06 6.16 -2.75
C THR A 471 -11.99 5.08 -2.55
N HIS A 472 -10.99 5.02 -3.41
CA HIS A 472 -9.89 4.05 -3.26
C HIS A 472 -9.05 4.30 -1.99
N TRP A 473 -9.01 5.54 -1.49
CA TRP A 473 -8.40 5.87 -0.19
C TRP A 473 -9.11 5.24 1.01
N LYS A 474 -10.41 4.91 0.86
CA LYS A 474 -11.24 4.37 1.93
C LYS A 474 -11.14 5.27 3.19
N GLN A 475 -11.03 4.68 4.37
CA GLN A 475 -10.73 5.38 5.62
C GLN A 475 -9.62 4.67 6.38
N THR A 476 -8.90 5.42 7.22
CA THR A 476 -7.84 4.88 8.08
C THR A 476 -8.40 4.61 9.47
N VAL A 477 -8.32 3.37 9.93
CA VAL A 477 -8.94 2.90 11.17
C VAL A 477 -7.87 2.61 12.22
N PHE A 478 -8.04 3.22 13.40
CA PHE A 478 -7.17 3.12 14.56
C PHE A 478 -7.89 2.33 15.66
N TYR A 479 -7.73 1.00 15.67
CA TYR A 479 -8.37 0.13 16.65
C TYR A 479 -7.89 0.42 18.08
N LEU A 480 -8.78 0.28 19.06
CA LEU A 480 -8.42 0.45 20.46
C LEU A 480 -7.96 -0.87 21.08
N PRO A 481 -7.01 -0.86 22.04
CA PRO A 481 -6.67 -2.03 22.84
C PRO A 481 -7.87 -2.66 23.55
N GLU A 482 -8.78 -1.83 24.06
CA GLU A 482 -10.01 -2.24 24.71
C GLU A 482 -11.13 -1.25 24.34
N PRO A 483 -12.30 -1.71 23.89
CA PRO A 483 -13.38 -0.82 23.53
C PRO A 483 -14.03 -0.20 24.77
N PHE A 484 -14.37 1.09 24.75
CA PHE A 484 -14.98 1.78 25.89
C PHE A 484 -16.39 2.28 25.59
N LYS A 485 -17.25 2.32 26.62
CA LYS A 485 -18.67 2.66 26.46
C LYS A 485 -18.89 4.17 26.44
N VAL A 486 -19.83 4.60 25.63
CA VAL A 486 -20.29 5.99 25.55
C VAL A 486 -21.81 6.06 25.64
N LYS A 487 -22.31 7.18 26.17
CA LYS A 487 -23.74 7.51 26.22
C LYS A 487 -24.09 8.55 25.17
N GLU A 488 -25.31 8.48 24.63
CA GLU A 488 -25.81 9.50 23.73
C GLU A 488 -25.62 10.90 24.33
N GLY A 489 -25.04 11.80 23.54
CA GLY A 489 -24.72 13.17 23.96
C GLY A 489 -23.45 13.33 24.77
N GLN A 490 -22.81 12.25 25.24
CA GLN A 490 -21.48 12.31 25.86
C GLN A 490 -20.46 12.82 24.85
N VAL A 491 -19.53 13.67 25.30
CA VAL A 491 -18.41 14.14 24.48
C VAL A 491 -17.17 13.34 24.83
N VAL A 492 -16.54 12.77 23.81
CA VAL A 492 -15.22 12.11 23.89
C VAL A 492 -14.18 13.15 23.51
N GLU A 493 -13.39 13.56 24.49
CA GLU A 493 -12.32 14.54 24.33
C GLU A 493 -10.98 13.80 24.15
N GLY A 494 -10.15 14.29 23.24
CA GLY A 494 -8.89 13.64 22.92
C GLY A 494 -7.88 14.54 22.25
N VAL A 495 -6.66 14.02 22.12
CA VAL A 495 -5.57 14.67 21.40
C VAL A 495 -5.00 13.71 20.37
N ILE A 496 -4.96 14.12 19.11
CA ILE A 496 -4.23 13.42 18.06
C ILE A 496 -2.89 14.11 17.80
N SER A 497 -1.82 13.34 17.63
CA SER A 497 -0.53 13.80 17.10
C SER A 497 -0.21 12.99 15.86
N VAL A 498 0.17 13.66 14.78
CA VAL A 498 0.61 13.06 13.51
C VAL A 498 2.03 13.52 13.25
N ARG A 499 2.94 12.58 13.00
CA ARG A 499 4.36 12.85 12.74
C ARG A 499 4.89 11.93 11.66
N ARG A 500 5.94 12.34 10.98
CA ARG A 500 6.69 11.47 10.08
C ARG A 500 7.58 10.53 10.88
N LYS A 501 7.74 9.31 10.40
CA LYS A 501 8.67 8.35 11.01
C LYS A 501 10.10 8.78 10.65
N TYR A 502 10.94 8.97 11.68
CA TYR A 502 12.29 9.56 11.55
C TYR A 502 13.21 8.85 10.54
N ARG A 503 13.01 7.55 10.28
CA ARG A 503 13.82 6.74 9.33
C ARG A 503 13.09 6.38 8.04
N GLU A 504 11.78 6.59 8.00
CA GLU A 504 10.92 6.20 6.89
C GLU A 504 9.95 7.35 6.64
N VAL A 505 10.46 8.39 5.98
CA VAL A 505 9.73 9.67 5.82
C VAL A 505 8.42 9.56 5.04
N ARG A 506 8.15 8.41 4.41
CA ARG A 506 6.88 8.09 3.73
C ARG A 506 5.82 7.53 4.69
N SER A 507 6.22 7.03 5.86
CA SER A 507 5.36 6.45 6.89
C SER A 507 5.02 7.47 7.98
N LEU A 508 3.88 7.27 8.65
CA LEU A 508 3.41 8.17 9.70
C LEU A 508 3.37 7.47 11.07
N ASP A 509 3.89 8.15 12.08
CA ASP A 509 3.62 7.87 13.49
C ASP A 509 2.41 8.70 13.94
N VAL A 510 1.29 8.03 14.19
CA VAL A 510 0.06 8.64 14.70
C VAL A 510 -0.14 8.25 16.15
N SER A 511 -0.52 9.19 17.01
CA SER A 511 -0.93 8.85 18.38
C SER A 511 -2.20 9.54 18.78
N ILE A 512 -3.09 8.82 19.43
CA ILE A 512 -4.37 9.31 19.93
C ILE A 512 -4.36 9.15 21.45
N THR A 513 -4.56 10.24 22.17
CA THR A 513 -4.62 10.27 23.63
C THR A 513 -6.05 10.53 24.09
N ILE A 514 -6.63 9.60 24.83
CA ILE A 514 -7.97 9.70 25.44
C ILE A 514 -7.83 9.50 26.94
N GLU A 515 -8.42 10.38 27.75
CA GLU A 515 -8.40 10.29 29.23
C GLU A 515 -6.99 10.06 29.82
N GLY A 516 -5.96 10.66 29.19
CA GLY A 516 -4.55 10.51 29.60
C GLY A 516 -3.86 9.21 29.16
N THR A 517 -4.58 8.31 28.49
CA THR A 517 -4.00 7.09 27.90
C THR A 517 -3.62 7.34 26.44
N LYS A 518 -2.34 7.16 26.10
CA LYS A 518 -1.82 7.34 24.74
C LYS A 518 -1.80 6.00 23.99
N HIS A 519 -2.47 5.98 22.84
CA HIS A 519 -2.40 4.90 21.85
C HIS A 519 -1.53 5.37 20.69
N SER A 520 -0.65 4.50 20.18
CA SER A 520 0.28 4.82 19.09
C SER A 520 0.09 3.83 17.95
N TYR A 521 0.08 4.37 16.74
CA TYR A 521 -0.26 3.71 15.51
C TYR A 521 0.76 4.06 14.43
N LEU A 522 0.90 3.15 13.49
CA LEU A 522 1.75 3.24 12.33
C LEU A 522 0.86 3.24 11.10
N VAL A 523 1.06 4.21 10.22
CA VAL A 523 0.43 4.24 8.89
C VAL A 523 1.53 3.97 7.88
N GLU A 524 1.48 2.79 7.28
CA GLU A 524 2.48 2.19 6.38
C GLU A 524 1.82 1.61 5.13
#